data_AF-A0A4Z2HA53-F1
#
_entry.id   AF-A0A4Z2HA53-F1
#
_cell.length_a   1.000
_cell.length_b   1.000
_cell.length_c   1.000
_cell.angle_alpha   90.00
_cell.angle_beta   90.00
_cell.angle_gamma   90.00
#
_symmetry.space_group_name_H-M   'P 1'
#
loop_
_entity.id
_entity.type
_entity.pdbx_description
1 polymer ?
#
loop_
_entity_poly.entity_id
_entity_poly.type
_entity_poly.pdbx_seq_one_letter_code
_entity_poly.pdbx_strand_id
1 'polypeptide(L)'
;MKRESWGANICALANDIGGPTYGKKIMSGSLAAAGVFASEGRVGTVLRNIHPPYHKARCQGARNLNPVPYQAAYVGHKIHMDQNEKMVMFGVTHVLAIDGFSSKIVGEATMPG
;
A
#
# COMPACT_ATOMS: atom_id res chain seq x y z
N MET A 1 8.24 31.34 10.73
CA MET A 1 7.17 30.78 9.87
C MET A 1 7.52 29.33 9.51
N LYS A 2 6.54 28.43 9.39
CA LYS A 2 6.61 27.08 8.75
C LYS A 2 6.99 25.84 9.58
N ARG A 3 6.37 25.61 10.75
CA ARG A 3 6.18 24.22 11.27
C ARG A 3 4.76 23.71 11.01
N GLU A 4 3.77 24.60 11.14
CA GLU A 4 2.36 24.29 10.91
C GLU A 4 2.00 24.14 9.42
N SER A 5 2.69 24.86 8.52
CA SER A 5 2.42 24.76 7.08
C SER A 5 2.77 23.40 6.46
N TRP A 6 3.69 22.64 7.07
CA TRP A 6 4.03 21.29 6.59
C TRP A 6 3.03 20.24 7.08
N GLY A 7 2.48 20.42 8.29
CA GLY A 7 1.45 19.52 8.82
C GLY A 7 0.17 19.57 7.97
N ALA A 8 -0.26 20.78 7.60
CA ALA A 8 -1.41 20.99 6.72
C ALA A 8 -1.20 20.39 5.31
N ASN A 9 0.00 20.56 4.72
CA ASN A 9 0.30 20.00 3.40
C ASN A 9 0.37 18.46 3.40
N ILE A 10 0.87 17.84 4.47
CA ILE A 10 0.86 16.37 4.61
C ILE A 10 -0.58 15.85 4.74
N CYS A 11 -1.43 16.51 5.52
CA CYS A 11 -2.85 16.12 5.65
C CYS A 11 -3.62 16.28 4.34
N ALA A 12 -3.37 17.37 3.58
CA ALA A 12 -4.00 17.60 2.29
C ALA A 12 -3.57 16.57 1.23
N LEU A 13 -2.26 16.32 1.09
CA LEU A 13 -1.74 15.24 0.22
C LEU A 13 -2.24 13.86 0.65
N ALA A 14 -2.35 13.61 1.96
CA ALA A 14 -2.89 12.36 2.47
C ALA A 14 -4.40 12.21 2.23
N ASN A 15 -5.16 13.28 2.08
CA ASN A 15 -6.58 13.21 1.73
C ASN A 15 -6.79 13.08 0.22
N ASP A 16 -6.01 13.77 -0.62
CA ASP A 16 -6.10 13.68 -2.08
C ASP A 16 -5.54 12.35 -2.62
N ILE A 17 -4.45 11.87 -2.05
CA ILE A 17 -3.75 10.66 -2.50
C ILE A 17 -4.14 9.44 -1.66
N GLY A 18 -4.42 9.62 -0.38
CA GLY A 18 -4.49 8.55 0.62
C GLY A 18 -5.85 7.86 0.74
N GLY A 19 -6.44 7.48 -0.39
CA GLY A 19 -7.57 6.53 -0.43
C GLY A 19 -7.26 5.22 0.34
N PRO A 20 -8.26 4.33 0.53
CA PRO A 20 -8.15 3.13 1.38
C PRO A 20 -6.95 2.22 1.05
N THR A 21 -6.38 2.35 -0.14
CA THR A 21 -5.31 1.52 -0.69
C THR A 21 -3.90 1.95 -0.25
N TYR A 22 -3.69 3.23 0.08
CA TYR A 22 -2.34 3.79 0.26
C TYR A 22 -1.88 3.80 1.72
N GLY A 23 -0.85 3.01 2.02
CA GLY A 23 -0.25 2.94 3.36
C GLY A 23 0.93 3.91 3.55
N LYS A 24 1.51 3.89 4.75
CA LYS A 24 2.63 4.77 5.14
C LYS A 24 3.83 4.76 4.17
N LYS A 25 4.15 3.61 3.57
CA LYS A 25 5.28 3.47 2.64
C LYS A 25 5.09 4.29 1.35
N ILE A 26 3.93 4.12 0.71
CA ILE A 26 3.63 4.85 -0.54
C ILE A 26 3.51 6.34 -0.26
N MET A 27 2.83 6.71 0.83
CA MET A 27 2.71 8.11 1.22
C MET A 27 4.07 8.75 1.53
N SER A 28 4.98 8.05 2.23
CA SER A 28 6.34 8.53 2.44
C SER A 28 7.11 8.74 1.13
N GLY A 29 7.00 7.79 0.17
CA GLY A 29 7.63 7.92 -1.14
C GLY A 29 7.07 9.09 -1.96
N SER A 30 5.74 9.25 -1.97
CA SER A 30 5.07 10.36 -2.66
C SER A 30 5.44 11.72 -2.05
N LEU A 31 5.49 11.82 -0.72
CA LEU A 31 5.93 13.03 -0.03
C LEU A 31 7.40 13.35 -0.37
N ALA A 32 8.27 12.34 -0.40
CA ALA A 32 9.67 12.54 -0.77
C ALA A 32 9.82 13.04 -2.23
N ALA A 33 9.02 12.50 -3.17
CA ALA A 33 8.96 12.98 -4.54
C ALA A 33 8.48 14.45 -4.65
N ALA A 34 7.61 14.89 -3.73
CA ALA A 34 7.18 16.28 -3.60
C ALA A 34 8.16 17.17 -2.79
N GLY A 35 9.33 16.65 -2.40
CA GLY A 35 10.33 17.36 -1.60
C GLY A 35 10.04 17.43 -0.10
N VAL A 36 9.05 16.69 0.39
CA VAL A 36 8.65 16.61 1.80
C VAL A 36 9.22 15.33 2.42
N PHE A 37 10.26 15.45 3.24
CA PHE A 37 10.83 14.29 3.92
C PHE A 37 10.14 14.05 5.27
N ALA A 38 9.49 12.90 5.42
CA ALA A 38 8.82 12.47 6.65
C ALA A 38 9.09 10.99 6.93
N SER A 39 9.37 10.64 8.19
CA SER A 39 9.57 9.24 8.56
C SER A 39 8.29 8.42 8.37
N GLU A 40 8.43 7.16 7.93
CA GLU A 40 7.28 6.26 7.76
C GLU A 40 6.47 6.12 9.05
N GLY A 41 7.13 6.14 10.21
CA GLY A 41 6.47 6.11 11.52
C GLY A 41 5.54 7.31 11.72
N ARG A 42 6.03 8.52 11.41
CA ARG A 42 5.22 9.75 11.51
C ARG A 42 4.06 9.74 10.53
N VAL A 43 4.31 9.35 9.28
CA VAL A 43 3.27 9.25 8.25
C VAL A 43 2.22 8.21 8.66
N GLY A 44 2.64 7.06 9.19
CA GLY A 44 1.73 6.02 9.67
C GLY A 44 0.82 6.48 10.81
N THR A 45 1.37 7.21 11.80
CA THR A 45 0.56 7.77 12.90
C THR A 45 -0.45 8.79 12.39
N VAL A 46 -0.03 9.69 11.48
CA VAL A 46 -0.92 10.68 10.88
C VAL A 46 -2.05 10.01 10.09
N LEU A 47 -1.73 9.04 9.22
CA LEU A 47 -2.75 8.29 8.45
C LEU A 47 -3.74 7.54 9.35
N ARG A 48 -3.27 6.96 10.46
CA ARG A 48 -4.13 6.30 11.44
C ARG A 48 -5.12 7.27 12.09
N ASN A 49 -4.67 8.49 12.39
CA ASN A 49 -5.48 9.50 13.05
C ASN A 49 -6.46 10.19 12.09
N ILE A 50 -6.04 10.47 10.85
CA ILE A 50 -6.88 11.12 9.83
C ILE A 50 -8.00 10.19 9.38
N HIS A 51 -7.71 8.91 9.11
CA HIS A 51 -8.72 7.98 8.60
C HIS A 51 -8.66 6.58 9.24
N PRO A 52 -9.11 6.44 10.51
CA PRO A 52 -9.13 5.17 11.23
C PRO A 52 -9.84 4.01 10.48
N PRO A 53 -10.96 4.22 9.76
CA PRO A 53 -11.59 3.14 8.99
C PRO A 53 -10.69 2.55 7.92
N TYR A 54 -9.90 3.39 7.21
CA TYR A 54 -8.96 2.91 6.20
C TYR A 54 -7.77 2.20 6.83
N HIS A 55 -7.35 2.61 8.03
CA HIS A 55 -6.34 1.88 8.77
C HIS A 55 -6.82 0.46 9.11
N LYS A 56 -8.06 0.32 9.62
CA LYS A 56 -8.66 -0.99 9.94
C LYS A 56 -8.83 -1.86 8.69
N ALA A 57 -9.33 -1.30 7.58
CA ALA A 57 -9.49 -2.03 6.32
C ALA A 57 -8.15 -2.60 5.81
N ARG A 58 -7.05 -1.85 5.92
CA ARG A 58 -5.71 -2.32 5.53
C ARG A 58 -5.19 -3.44 6.44
N CYS A 59 -5.52 -3.42 7.73
CA CYS A 59 -5.14 -4.50 8.66
C CYS A 59 -5.91 -5.80 8.39
N GLN A 60 -7.14 -5.72 7.87
CA GLN A 60 -7.99 -6.89 7.62
C GLN A 60 -7.56 -7.67 6.38
N GLY A 61 -6.98 -7.01 5.37
CA GLY A 61 -6.47 -7.62 4.14
C GLY A 61 -7.58 -8.18 3.24
N ALA A 62 -7.46 -8.00 1.91
CA ALA A 62 -8.46 -8.48 0.96
C ALA A 62 -8.55 -10.01 0.84
N ARG A 63 -7.51 -10.73 1.29
CA ARG A 63 -7.44 -12.21 1.20
C ARG A 63 -8.47 -12.93 2.06
N ASN A 64 -8.97 -12.27 3.11
CA ASN A 64 -9.97 -12.84 4.02
C ASN A 64 -11.41 -12.80 3.46
N LEU A 65 -11.61 -12.31 2.23
CA LEU A 65 -12.93 -12.25 1.59
C LEU A 65 -13.20 -13.42 0.64
N ASN A 66 -12.22 -14.26 0.34
CA ASN A 66 -12.44 -15.41 -0.54
C ASN A 66 -13.26 -16.48 0.21
N PRO A 67 -14.46 -16.86 -0.30
CA PRO A 67 -15.35 -17.81 0.37
C PRO A 67 -14.77 -19.24 0.40
N VAL A 68 -13.79 -19.54 -0.45
CA VAL A 68 -13.08 -20.81 -0.46
C VAL A 68 -11.65 -20.58 0.04
N PRO A 69 -11.23 -21.25 1.14
CA PRO A 69 -9.87 -21.16 1.64
C PRO A 69 -8.85 -21.56 0.57
N TYR A 70 -7.92 -20.66 0.29
CA TYR A 70 -6.83 -20.93 -0.64
C TYR A 70 -5.82 -21.87 0.02
N GLN A 71 -5.87 -23.16 -0.32
CA GLN A 71 -4.96 -24.17 0.22
C GLN A 71 -3.86 -24.55 -0.77
N ALA A 72 -2.60 -24.42 -0.36
CA ALA A 72 -1.43 -24.96 -1.04
C ALA A 72 -0.75 -26.00 -0.14
N ALA A 73 -0.38 -27.17 -0.68
CA ALA A 73 0.17 -28.27 0.11
C ALA A 73 1.69 -28.20 0.29
N TYR A 74 2.41 -27.58 -0.65
CA TYR A 74 3.86 -27.43 -0.63
C TYR A 74 4.28 -26.22 -1.50
N VAL A 75 5.55 -25.80 -1.36
CA VAL A 75 6.13 -24.67 -2.11
C VAL A 75 6.03 -24.91 -3.62
N GLY A 76 5.52 -23.92 -4.36
CA GLY A 76 5.35 -24.00 -5.81
C GLY A 76 4.08 -24.73 -6.27
N HIS A 77 3.28 -25.29 -5.34
CA HIS A 77 2.03 -25.97 -5.69
C HIS A 77 1.00 -25.02 -6.32
N LYS A 78 0.86 -23.81 -5.78
CA LYS A 78 -0.04 -22.79 -6.33
C LYS A 78 0.58 -21.41 -6.22
N ILE A 79 0.69 -20.69 -7.34
CA ILE A 79 1.19 -19.33 -7.39
C ILE A 79 -0.01 -18.38 -7.55
N HIS A 80 -0.08 -17.41 -6.66
CA HIS A 80 -1.07 -16.34 -6.70
C HIS A 80 -0.45 -15.13 -7.39
N MET A 81 -0.96 -14.79 -8.58
CA MET A 81 -0.61 -13.54 -9.25
C MET A 81 -1.61 -12.46 -8.84
N ASP A 82 -1.10 -11.40 -8.23
CA ASP A 82 -1.89 -10.27 -7.75
C ASP A 82 -1.48 -9.00 -8.50
N GLN A 83 -2.46 -8.33 -9.11
CA GLN A 83 -2.26 -7.03 -9.73
C GLN A 83 -2.42 -5.95 -8.66
N ASN A 84 -1.30 -5.39 -8.21
CA ASN A 84 -1.30 -4.30 -7.24
C ASN A 84 -1.58 -2.96 -7.96
N GLU A 85 -2.83 -2.55 -7.94
CA GLU A 85 -3.29 -1.28 -8.53
C GLU A 85 -2.83 -0.03 -7.75
N LYS A 86 -2.10 -0.20 -6.63
CA LYS A 86 -1.60 0.93 -5.83
C LYS A 86 -0.64 1.85 -6.57
N MET A 87 -0.13 1.48 -7.73
CA MET A 87 0.73 2.36 -8.53
C MET A 87 0.03 2.92 -9.77
N VAL A 88 -1.25 2.62 -9.98
CA VAL A 88 -2.02 3.07 -11.14
C VAL A 88 -2.06 4.60 -11.24
N MET A 89 -2.11 5.30 -10.09
CA MET A 89 -2.02 6.76 -10.04
C MET A 89 -0.71 7.35 -10.59
N PHE A 90 0.33 6.53 -10.75
CA PHE A 90 1.62 6.90 -11.34
C PHE A 90 1.77 6.37 -12.78
N GLY A 91 0.70 5.88 -13.40
CA GLY A 91 0.72 5.32 -14.75
C GLY A 91 1.41 3.96 -14.83
N VAL A 92 1.46 3.21 -13.73
CA VAL A 92 2.19 1.94 -13.65
C VAL A 92 1.35 0.85 -13.00
N THR A 93 1.41 -0.34 -13.58
CA THR A 93 0.82 -1.55 -12.99
C THR A 93 1.94 -2.45 -12.46
N HIS A 94 1.85 -2.82 -11.18
CA HIS A 94 2.77 -3.77 -10.56
C HIS A 94 2.07 -5.11 -10.36
N VAL A 95 2.64 -6.19 -10.87
CA VAL A 95 2.15 -7.55 -10.69
C VAL A 95 3.11 -8.31 -9.80
N LEU A 96 2.59 -8.99 -8.78
CA LEU A 96 3.35 -9.81 -7.85
C LEU A 96 2.92 -11.27 -7.98
N ALA A 97 3.88 -12.18 -8.16
CA ALA A 97 3.67 -13.61 -8.04
C ALA A 97 4.05 -14.06 -6.63
N ILE A 98 3.11 -14.64 -5.90
CA ILE A 98 3.26 -15.04 -4.49
C ILE A 98 3.02 -16.54 -4.38
N ASP A 99 3.96 -17.27 -3.78
CA ASP A 99 3.79 -18.69 -3.49
C ASP A 99 2.71 -18.90 -2.41
N GLY A 100 1.76 -19.78 -2.72
CA GLY A 100 0.60 -20.05 -1.89
C GLY A 100 0.89 -20.74 -0.57
N PHE A 101 2.00 -21.47 -0.47
CA PHE A 101 2.37 -22.21 0.74
C PHE A 101 3.21 -21.34 1.68
N SER A 102 4.30 -20.77 1.17
CA SER A 102 5.25 -19.97 1.95
C SER A 102 4.87 -18.50 2.09
N SER A 103 3.89 -18.02 1.31
CA SER A 103 3.55 -16.59 1.19
C SER A 103 4.71 -15.69 0.73
N LYS A 104 5.79 -16.28 0.19
CA LYS A 104 6.93 -15.54 -0.36
C LYS A 104 6.61 -15.01 -1.75
N ILE A 105 7.15 -13.84 -2.06
CA ILE A 105 7.16 -13.31 -3.43
C ILE A 105 8.15 -14.17 -4.23
N VAL A 106 7.69 -14.77 -5.31
CA VAL A 106 8.49 -15.62 -6.22
C VAL A 106 8.76 -14.94 -7.57
N GLY A 107 8.11 -13.81 -7.84
CA GLY A 107 8.38 -12.99 -9.01
C GLY A 107 7.65 -11.66 -8.94
N GLU A 108 8.15 -10.67 -9.68
CA GLU A 108 7.55 -9.35 -9.80
C GLU A 108 7.73 -8.81 -11.22
N ALA A 109 6.76 -8.03 -11.68
CA ALA A 109 6.84 -7.31 -12.93
C ALA A 109 6.17 -5.94 -12.77
N THR A 110 6.82 -4.92 -13.33
CA THR A 110 6.29 -3.55 -13.37
C THR A 110 6.12 -3.16 -14.83
N MET A 111 4.90 -2.78 -15.22
CA MET A 111 4.56 -2.44 -16.60
C MET A 111 4.04 -1.01 -16.68
N PRO A 112 4.41 -0.24 -17.72
CA PRO A 112 3.74 1.02 -18.01
C PRO A 112 2.27 0.77 -18.37
N GLY A 113 1.38 1.59 -17.83
CA GLY A 113 -0.04 1.60 -18.15
C GLY A 113 -0.37 2.49 -19.35
#